data_AF-A0AAV1ZME4-F1
#
_entry.id   AF-A0AAV1ZME4-F1
#
_cell.length_a   1.000
_cell.length_b   1.000
_cell.length_c   1.000
_cell.angle_alpha   90.00
_cell.angle_beta   90.00
_cell.angle_gamma   90.00
#
_symmetry.space_group_name_H-M   'P 1'
#
loop_
_entity.id
_entity.type
_entity.pdbx_description
1 polymer ?
#
loop_
_entity_poly.entity_id
_entity_poly.type
_entity_poly.pdbx_seq_one_letter_code
_entity_poly.pdbx_strand_id
1 'polypeptide(L)'
;MTQTESPCSCSIRLVQHVLDCLGLLLIIVLQGSILDYYLILHNGGNAAWYFWFLADFLILIAFMAAAVISYRHYQKKGRERKTESSAKESSSSVKSFLQPGSLPLVYTVWFFYSSLLTAKVVLLFKLDVAQSLDADSAFGPQLLKVIIASAAVVFLLLVETHNNAEPHSDHQAYIYYLITSTVFEIFDSVTFLGILFPTQSRIVLTYPLENAVLVLSCVNFILPTMTLYKLSLSEFGKKSRSLGLQLLYKCLHLGLVNIPYFVIRVYLWSLYDHDVTLFLLKNILAVIVTARTAVPDIKLWWHSIQETQGKRRKFFSNAMELGAVYEITDNHGDDRSLPSDEKKVLHSTEL
;
A
#
# COMPACT_ATOMS: atom_id res chain seq x y z
N MET A 1 -15.50 3.26 36.82
CA MET A 1 -14.73 4.49 36.50
C MET A 1 -15.04 4.89 35.07
N THR A 2 -16.02 5.77 34.91
CA THR A 2 -16.44 6.36 33.64
C THR A 2 -15.51 7.54 33.34
N GLN A 3 -14.59 7.38 32.39
CA GLN A 3 -13.82 8.49 31.84
C GLN A 3 -14.77 9.37 31.03
N THR A 4 -15.18 10.49 31.60
CA THR A 4 -15.81 11.60 30.88
C THR A 4 -14.75 12.25 29.99
N GLU A 5 -14.76 11.93 28.69
CA GLU A 5 -13.94 12.65 27.72
C GLU A 5 -14.31 14.15 27.76
N SER A 6 -13.34 14.99 28.09
CA SER A 6 -13.52 16.43 28.16
C SER A 6 -13.72 17.03 26.76
N PRO A 7 -14.62 18.02 26.59
CA PRO A 7 -14.94 18.62 25.29
C PRO A 7 -13.72 19.28 24.59
N CYS A 8 -12.66 19.59 25.34
CA CYS A 8 -11.43 20.18 24.84
C CYS A 8 -10.59 19.21 23.96
N SER A 9 -10.64 17.90 24.24
CA SER A 9 -9.85 16.89 23.52
C SER A 9 -10.31 16.72 22.05
N CYS A 10 -11.60 16.92 21.79
CA CYS A 10 -12.17 16.79 20.44
C CYS A 10 -11.72 17.92 19.51
N SER A 11 -11.59 19.14 20.02
CA SER A 11 -11.13 20.29 19.24
C SER A 11 -9.66 20.17 18.84
N ILE A 12 -8.81 19.63 19.71
CA ILE A 12 -7.36 19.50 19.45
C ILE A 12 -7.10 18.46 18.35
N ARG A 13 -7.77 17.30 18.39
CA ARG A 13 -7.63 16.28 17.35
C ARG A 13 -8.10 16.76 15.98
N LEU A 14 -9.16 17.56 15.94
CA LEU A 14 -9.63 18.18 14.70
C LEU A 14 -8.61 19.15 14.13
N VAL A 15 -8.03 20.00 14.98
CA VAL A 15 -6.99 20.97 14.57
C VAL A 15 -5.75 20.23 14.03
N GLN A 16 -5.29 19.18 14.71
CA GLN A 16 -4.17 18.35 14.24
C GLN A 16 -4.46 17.75 12.87
N HIS A 17 -5.61 17.11 12.68
CA HIS A 17 -5.99 16.54 11.38
C HIS A 17 -6.07 17.59 10.26
N VAL A 18 -6.55 18.81 10.57
CA VAL A 18 -6.58 19.90 9.59
C VAL A 18 -5.16 20.36 9.25
N LEU A 19 -4.29 20.49 10.25
CA LEU A 19 -2.88 20.85 10.04
C LEU A 19 -2.13 19.80 9.23
N ASP A 20 -2.31 18.51 9.52
CA ASP A 20 -1.67 17.42 8.78
C ASP A 20 -2.14 17.38 7.32
N CYS A 21 -3.45 17.61 7.10
CA CYS A 21 -4.01 17.70 5.75
C CYS A 21 -3.48 18.92 5.00
N LEU A 22 -3.43 20.10 5.63
CA LEU A 22 -2.85 21.31 5.02
C LEU A 22 -1.36 21.13 4.70
N GLY A 23 -0.60 20.53 5.62
CA GLY A 23 0.82 20.21 5.41
C GLY A 23 1.04 19.22 4.27
N LEU A 24 0.21 18.18 4.18
CA LEU A 24 0.24 17.19 3.10
C LEU A 24 0.03 17.85 1.73
N LEU A 25 -1.00 18.69 1.61
CA LEU A 25 -1.30 19.40 0.37
C LEU A 25 -0.21 20.39 0.00
N LEU A 26 0.31 21.14 0.98
CA LEU A 26 1.38 22.10 0.76
C LEU A 26 2.63 21.41 0.21
N ILE A 27 3.02 20.28 0.79
CA ILE A 27 4.20 19.52 0.31
C ILE A 27 3.96 18.98 -1.09
N ILE A 28 2.77 18.45 -1.40
CA ILE A 28 2.44 17.98 -2.76
C ILE A 28 2.54 19.13 -3.77
N VAL A 29 1.99 20.31 -3.47
CA VAL A 29 2.07 21.48 -4.36
C VAL A 29 3.51 21.92 -4.55
N LEU A 30 4.28 22.06 -3.47
CA LEU A 30 5.68 22.48 -3.54
C LEU A 30 6.52 21.48 -4.34
N GLN A 31 6.36 20.19 -4.05
CA GLN A 31 7.09 19.12 -4.71
C GLN A 31 6.77 19.07 -6.21
N GLY A 32 5.47 19.07 -6.57
CA GLY A 32 5.01 19.07 -7.95
C GLY A 32 5.52 20.28 -8.74
N SER A 33 5.34 21.48 -8.16
CA SER A 33 5.75 22.75 -8.79
C SER A 33 7.26 22.84 -9.03
N ILE A 34 8.08 22.39 -8.07
CA ILE A 34 9.53 22.43 -8.22
C ILE A 34 10.01 21.38 -9.25
N LEU A 35 9.45 20.18 -9.25
CA LEU A 35 9.78 19.17 -10.26
C LEU A 35 9.38 19.64 -11.68
N ASP A 36 8.22 20.28 -11.82
CA ASP A 36 7.76 20.83 -13.09
C ASP A 36 8.62 22.01 -13.54
N TYR A 37 9.04 22.86 -12.62
CA TYR A 37 10.00 23.93 -12.90
C TYR A 37 11.30 23.37 -13.49
N TYR A 38 11.86 22.30 -12.92
CA TYR A 38 13.06 21.64 -13.48
C TYR A 38 12.82 21.12 -14.91
N LEU A 39 11.66 20.50 -15.16
CA LEU A 39 11.33 19.95 -16.48
C LEU A 39 11.11 21.05 -17.55
N ILE A 40 10.47 22.16 -17.18
CA ILE A 40 10.13 23.24 -18.12
C ILE A 40 11.35 24.10 -18.47
N LEU A 41 12.16 24.44 -17.46
CA LEU A 41 13.33 25.31 -17.65
C LEU A 41 14.31 24.72 -18.65
N HIS A 42 14.50 23.40 -18.62
CA HIS A 42 15.47 22.71 -19.47
C HIS A 42 14.94 22.43 -20.89
N ASN A 43 13.63 22.25 -21.07
CA ASN A 43 13.05 21.84 -22.35
C ASN A 43 12.41 22.98 -23.17
N GLY A 44 12.83 24.22 -22.93
CA GLY A 44 12.49 25.36 -23.80
C GLY A 44 11.00 25.73 -23.86
N GLY A 45 10.22 25.39 -22.84
CA GLY A 45 8.84 25.90 -22.69
C GLY A 45 7.78 25.36 -23.65
N ASN A 46 7.98 24.17 -24.25
CA ASN A 46 6.95 23.54 -25.08
C ASN A 46 5.64 23.33 -24.28
N ALA A 47 4.49 23.60 -24.90
CA ALA A 47 3.17 23.55 -24.26
C ALA A 47 2.86 22.19 -23.59
N ALA A 48 3.43 21.09 -24.12
CA ALA A 48 3.27 19.75 -23.56
C ALA A 48 3.80 19.62 -22.12
N TRP A 49 4.83 20.38 -21.72
CA TRP A 49 5.38 20.31 -20.37
C TRP A 49 4.44 20.90 -19.31
N TYR A 50 3.52 21.78 -19.70
CA TYR A 50 2.50 22.30 -18.80
C TYR A 50 1.42 21.27 -18.46
N PHE A 51 1.33 20.15 -19.20
CA PHE A 51 0.41 19.06 -18.88
C PHE A 51 0.75 18.39 -17.54
N TRP A 52 2.00 18.47 -17.07
CA TRP A 52 2.40 17.93 -15.77
C TRP A 52 1.74 18.66 -14.60
N PHE A 53 1.50 19.97 -14.71
CA PHE A 53 0.72 20.73 -13.73
C PHE A 53 -0.73 20.23 -13.66
N LEU A 54 -1.32 19.84 -14.80
CA LEU A 54 -2.67 19.27 -14.81
C LEU A 54 -2.71 17.93 -14.09
N ALA A 55 -1.70 17.07 -14.30
CA ALA A 55 -1.59 15.80 -13.58
C ALA A 55 -1.42 16.01 -12.07
N ASP A 56 -0.58 16.96 -11.64
CA ASP A 56 -0.41 17.32 -10.23
C ASP A 56 -1.72 17.83 -9.60
N PHE A 57 -2.46 18.65 -10.34
CA PHE A 57 -3.77 19.14 -9.88
C PHE A 57 -4.78 18.00 -9.68
N LEU A 58 -4.79 17.01 -10.58
CA LEU A 58 -5.63 15.81 -10.42
C LEU A 58 -5.22 14.98 -9.20
N ILE A 59 -3.92 14.82 -8.93
CA ILE A 59 -3.44 14.16 -7.71
C ILE A 59 -3.87 14.94 -6.47
N LEU A 60 -3.75 16.26 -6.48
CA LEU A 60 -4.17 17.12 -5.38
C LEU A 60 -5.67 16.95 -5.07
N ILE A 61 -6.52 16.93 -6.11
CA ILE A 61 -7.96 16.65 -5.95
C ILE A 61 -8.17 15.26 -5.36
N ALA A 62 -7.44 14.24 -5.83
CA ALA A 62 -7.57 12.88 -5.32
C ALA A 62 -7.20 12.77 -3.83
N PHE A 63 -6.12 13.44 -3.40
CA PHE A 63 -5.72 13.51 -1.98
C PHE A 63 -6.76 14.25 -1.14
N MET A 64 -7.28 15.37 -1.63
CA MET A 64 -8.37 16.10 -0.98
C MET A 64 -9.63 15.24 -0.81
N ALA A 65 -10.03 14.54 -1.88
CA ALA A 65 -11.18 13.65 -1.85
C ALA A 65 -10.98 12.51 -0.84
N ALA A 66 -9.80 11.88 -0.83
CA ALA A 66 -9.47 10.82 0.12
C ALA A 66 -9.53 11.32 1.57
N ALA A 67 -8.94 12.47 1.88
CA ALA A 67 -8.98 13.08 3.21
C ALA A 67 -10.42 13.40 3.66
N VAL A 68 -11.24 13.99 2.79
CA VAL A 68 -12.65 14.31 3.09
C VAL A 68 -13.48 13.03 3.31
N ILE A 69 -13.30 12.02 2.46
CA ILE A 69 -14.00 10.73 2.58
C ILE A 69 -13.61 10.04 3.90
N SER A 70 -12.32 10.04 4.23
CA SER A 70 -11.80 9.51 5.49
C SER A 70 -12.44 10.21 6.69
N TYR A 71 -12.43 11.53 6.69
CA TYR A 71 -13.03 12.34 7.75
C TYR A 71 -14.53 12.08 7.92
N ARG A 72 -15.29 12.05 6.81
CA ARG A 72 -16.74 11.75 6.83
C ARG A 72 -17.02 10.35 7.36
N HIS A 73 -16.20 9.37 6.97
CA HIS A 73 -16.31 8.00 7.44
C HIS A 73 -16.10 7.92 8.98
N TYR A 74 -15.11 8.63 9.50
CA TYR A 74 -14.87 8.68 10.95
C TYR A 74 -15.95 9.42 11.73
N GLN A 75 -16.48 10.53 11.20
CA GLN A 75 -17.60 11.22 11.83
C GLN A 75 -18.84 10.31 11.92
N LYS A 76 -19.16 9.58 10.84
CA LYS A 76 -20.30 8.66 10.82
C LYS A 76 -20.15 7.56 11.88
N LYS A 77 -18.98 6.91 11.93
CA LYS A 77 -18.68 5.87 12.92
C LYS A 77 -18.69 6.38 14.37
N GLY A 78 -18.26 7.62 14.59
CA GLY A 78 -18.34 8.27 15.90
C GLY A 78 -19.78 8.53 16.36
N ARG A 79 -20.68 8.88 15.43
CA ARG A 79 -22.11 9.05 15.72
C ARG A 79 -22.82 7.73 16.00
N GLU A 80 -22.50 6.69 15.25
CA GLU A 80 -23.03 5.33 15.46
C GLU A 80 -22.61 4.78 16.84
N ARG A 81 -21.35 4.91 17.24
CA ARG A 81 -20.88 4.52 18.59
C ARG A 81 -21.61 5.25 19.72
N LYS A 82 -21.88 6.55 19.58
CA LYS A 82 -22.64 7.33 20.58
C LYS A 82 -24.10 6.88 20.66
N THR A 83 -24.69 6.50 19.53
CA THR A 83 -26.09 6.04 19.45
C THR A 83 -26.24 4.61 20.00
N GLU A 84 -25.31 3.70 19.66
CA GLU A 84 -25.27 2.33 20.20
C GLU A 84 -24.99 2.29 21.71
N SER A 85 -24.21 3.25 22.24
CA SER A 85 -23.98 3.35 23.69
C SER A 85 -25.22 3.80 24.47
N SER A 86 -26.20 4.42 23.81
CA SER A 86 -27.53 4.72 24.37
C SER A 86 -28.58 3.62 24.10
N ALA A 87 -28.32 2.72 23.15
CA ALA A 87 -29.27 1.70 22.68
C ALA A 87 -28.86 0.26 23.02
N LYS A 88 -27.99 0.04 24.02
CA LYS A 88 -27.65 -1.30 24.51
C LYS A 88 -28.76 -1.88 25.40
N GLU A 89 -29.91 -2.17 24.79
CA GLU A 89 -30.73 -3.34 25.06
C GLU A 89 -31.40 -3.73 23.74
N SER A 90 -31.18 -4.97 23.33
CA SER A 90 -31.76 -5.67 22.18
C SER A 90 -31.04 -5.60 20.81
N SER A 91 -30.65 -6.81 20.39
CA SER A 91 -30.36 -7.28 19.04
C SER A 91 -28.96 -7.03 18.46
N SER A 92 -28.17 -8.08 18.64
CA SER A 92 -27.00 -8.47 17.86
C SER A 92 -27.31 -8.63 16.37
N SER A 93 -26.28 -8.36 15.57
CA SER A 93 -25.92 -9.07 14.33
C SER A 93 -26.91 -8.93 13.19
N VAL A 94 -26.49 -8.34 12.07
CA VAL A 94 -26.67 -8.86 10.70
C VAL A 94 -26.10 -7.84 9.70
N LYS A 95 -25.24 -8.35 8.79
CA LYS A 95 -24.72 -7.74 7.54
C LYS A 95 -23.56 -6.73 7.62
N SER A 96 -22.36 -7.25 7.89
CA SER A 96 -21.07 -6.63 7.48
C SER A 96 -20.33 -7.56 6.49
N PHE A 97 -21.01 -8.04 5.44
CA PHE A 97 -20.41 -8.99 4.49
C PHE A 97 -19.96 -8.35 3.16
N LEU A 98 -20.16 -7.05 2.95
CA LEU A 98 -19.81 -6.33 1.72
C LEU A 98 -19.24 -4.92 1.97
N GLN A 99 -18.20 -4.79 2.79
CA GLN A 99 -17.44 -3.54 2.81
C GLN A 99 -15.97 -3.81 2.51
N PRO A 100 -15.48 -3.47 1.29
CA PRO A 100 -14.06 -3.34 1.05
C PRO A 100 -13.49 -2.38 2.09
N GLY A 101 -12.27 -2.66 2.56
CA GLY A 101 -11.67 -2.11 3.79
C GLY A 101 -12.01 -0.65 4.11
N SER A 102 -12.15 -0.36 5.40
CA SER A 102 -12.65 0.87 6.02
C SER A 102 -12.13 2.21 5.46
N LEU A 103 -11.11 2.26 4.60
CA LEU A 103 -10.63 3.43 3.85
C LEU A 103 -9.97 3.01 2.51
N PRO A 104 -10.75 2.70 1.45
CA PRO A 104 -10.23 2.08 0.22
C PRO A 104 -9.37 3.00 -0.66
N LEU A 105 -9.17 4.26 -0.28
CA LEU A 105 -8.55 5.26 -1.16
C LEU A 105 -7.08 5.53 -0.86
N VAL A 106 -6.58 5.21 0.34
CA VAL A 106 -5.20 5.58 0.76
C VAL A 106 -4.12 4.96 -0.13
N TYR A 107 -4.23 3.64 -0.37
CA TYR A 107 -3.29 2.95 -1.26
C TYR A 107 -3.46 3.41 -2.72
N THR A 108 -4.68 3.78 -3.11
CA THR A 108 -4.99 4.22 -4.48
C THR A 108 -4.36 5.59 -4.75
N VAL A 109 -4.53 6.56 -3.85
CA VAL A 109 -3.95 7.89 -4.02
C VAL A 109 -2.42 7.85 -3.95
N TRP A 110 -1.85 7.03 -3.06
CA TRP A 110 -0.40 6.84 -3.03
C TRP A 110 0.13 6.21 -4.32
N PHE A 111 -0.57 5.22 -4.88
CA PHE A 111 -0.15 4.58 -6.13
C PHE A 111 -0.08 5.59 -7.28
N PHE A 112 -1.13 6.40 -7.46
CA PHE A 112 -1.14 7.41 -8.53
C PHE A 112 -0.08 8.50 -8.30
N TYR A 113 0.06 8.98 -7.05
CA TYR A 113 1.09 9.95 -6.70
C TYR A 113 2.51 9.40 -6.92
N SER A 114 2.82 8.20 -6.43
CA SER A 114 4.15 7.59 -6.60
C SER A 114 4.44 7.26 -8.06
N SER A 115 3.44 6.86 -8.85
CA SER A 115 3.58 6.67 -10.30
C SER A 115 3.88 7.98 -11.02
N LEU A 116 3.21 9.08 -10.66
CA LEU A 116 3.48 10.39 -11.23
C LEU A 116 4.88 10.91 -10.84
N LEU A 117 5.24 10.79 -9.55
CA LEU A 117 6.57 11.15 -9.05
C LEU A 117 7.67 10.37 -9.77
N THR A 118 7.52 9.06 -9.90
CA THR A 118 8.50 8.21 -10.58
C THR A 118 8.61 8.52 -12.07
N ALA A 119 7.51 8.82 -12.75
CA ALA A 119 7.54 9.29 -14.13
C ALA A 119 8.37 10.59 -14.27
N LYS A 120 8.14 11.58 -13.38
CA LYS A 120 8.91 12.82 -13.35
C LYS A 120 10.39 12.57 -13.06
N VAL A 121 10.71 11.71 -12.08
CA VAL A 121 12.08 11.32 -11.76
C VAL A 121 12.75 10.68 -12.99
N VAL A 122 12.10 9.73 -13.66
CA VAL A 122 12.63 9.11 -14.87
C VAL A 122 12.91 10.15 -15.95
N LEU A 123 11.99 11.08 -16.19
CA LEU A 123 12.18 12.15 -17.18
C LEU A 123 13.35 13.06 -16.81
N LEU A 124 13.52 13.43 -15.55
CA LEU A 124 14.62 14.27 -15.10
C LEU A 124 15.99 13.64 -15.37
N PHE A 125 16.13 12.33 -15.21
CA PHE A 125 17.38 11.62 -15.53
C PHE A 125 17.52 11.34 -17.03
N LYS A 126 16.44 10.98 -17.73
CA LYS A 126 16.50 10.62 -19.16
C LYS A 126 16.64 11.79 -20.12
N LEU A 127 16.29 12.99 -19.68
CA LEU A 127 16.47 14.22 -20.44
C LEU A 127 17.73 14.96 -20.00
N ASP A 128 18.62 14.31 -19.22
CA ASP A 128 19.86 14.87 -18.66
C ASP A 128 19.69 16.15 -17.83
N VAL A 129 18.44 16.51 -17.48
CA VAL A 129 18.13 17.67 -16.63
C VAL A 129 18.88 17.55 -15.31
N ALA A 130 18.76 16.40 -14.65
CA ALA A 130 19.41 16.12 -13.37
C ALA A 130 20.95 16.18 -13.45
N GLN A 131 21.53 15.83 -14.60
CA GLN A 131 22.99 15.84 -14.81
C GLN A 131 23.53 17.24 -15.12
N SER A 132 22.71 18.09 -15.75
CA SER A 132 23.05 19.48 -16.12
C SER A 132 23.00 20.47 -14.96
N LEU A 133 22.55 20.06 -13.77
CA LEU A 133 22.39 20.94 -12.62
C LEU A 133 23.74 21.30 -11.99
N ASP A 134 23.95 22.61 -11.83
CA ASP A 134 25.11 23.16 -11.16
C ASP A 134 25.07 22.88 -9.65
N ALA A 135 26.17 22.36 -9.11
CA ALA A 135 26.30 21.94 -7.73
C ALA A 135 26.29 23.12 -6.75
N ASP A 136 26.75 24.29 -7.18
CA ASP A 136 26.88 25.49 -6.36
C ASP A 136 25.61 26.36 -6.38
N SER A 137 24.62 25.99 -7.19
CA SER A 137 23.35 26.72 -7.30
C SER A 137 22.35 26.28 -6.22
N ALA A 138 21.52 27.22 -5.74
CA ALA A 138 20.43 26.92 -4.80
C ALA A 138 19.41 25.92 -5.38
N PHE A 139 19.29 25.87 -6.72
CA PHE A 139 18.48 24.90 -7.46
C PHE A 139 19.29 23.70 -7.96
N GLY A 140 20.40 23.37 -7.30
CA GLY A 140 21.26 22.25 -7.67
C GLY A 140 20.70 20.86 -7.34
N PRO A 141 21.52 19.81 -7.52
CA PRO A 141 21.14 18.42 -7.24
C PRO A 141 20.67 18.18 -5.80
N GLN A 142 21.17 18.96 -4.84
CA GLN A 142 20.79 18.82 -3.43
C GLN A 142 19.32 19.19 -3.19
N LEU A 143 18.85 20.29 -3.77
CA LEU A 143 17.44 20.66 -3.69
C LEU A 143 16.57 19.58 -4.34
N LEU A 144 16.98 19.10 -5.53
CA LEU A 144 16.25 18.04 -6.21
C LEU A 144 16.13 16.77 -5.35
N LYS A 145 17.22 16.36 -4.67
CA LYS A 145 17.18 15.24 -3.71
C LYS A 145 16.20 15.50 -2.56
N VAL A 146 16.22 16.69 -1.96
CA VAL A 146 15.30 17.06 -0.88
C VAL A 146 13.84 17.02 -1.36
N ILE A 147 13.56 17.51 -2.56
CA ILE A 147 12.22 17.49 -3.15
C ILE A 147 11.75 16.06 -3.45
N ILE A 148 12.60 15.19 -3.97
CA ILE A 148 12.23 13.77 -4.15
C ILE A 148 12.07 13.09 -2.78
N ALA A 149 12.92 13.39 -1.80
CA ALA A 149 12.86 12.85 -0.43
C ALA A 149 11.62 13.32 0.34
N SER A 150 11.03 14.47 -0.02
CA SER A 150 9.79 14.94 0.60
C SER A 150 8.62 13.97 0.40
N ALA A 151 8.72 13.00 -0.53
CA ALA A 151 7.80 11.89 -0.64
C ALA A 151 7.68 11.05 0.65
N ALA A 152 8.73 10.99 1.47
CA ALA A 152 8.68 10.36 2.78
C ALA A 152 7.73 11.11 3.72
N VAL A 153 7.74 12.44 3.66
CA VAL A 153 6.84 13.28 4.46
C VAL A 153 5.40 13.18 3.94
N VAL A 154 5.20 13.14 2.62
CA VAL A 154 3.90 12.87 2.01
C VAL A 154 3.35 11.52 2.50
N PHE A 155 4.18 10.46 2.53
CA PHE A 155 3.76 9.16 3.04
C PHE A 155 3.35 9.22 4.51
N LEU A 156 4.18 9.83 5.36
CA LEU A 156 3.93 9.98 6.79
C LEU A 156 2.61 10.71 7.03
N LEU A 157 2.43 11.90 6.43
CA LEU A 157 1.22 12.71 6.62
C LEU A 157 -0.02 12.05 6.01
N LEU A 158 0.12 11.33 4.90
CA LEU A 158 -0.97 10.56 4.31
C LEU A 158 -1.46 9.49 5.29
N VAL A 159 -0.55 8.73 5.90
CA VAL A 159 -0.92 7.69 6.87
C VAL A 159 -1.52 8.31 8.14
N GLU A 160 -0.92 9.38 8.69
CA GLU A 160 -1.44 10.04 9.89
C GLU A 160 -2.82 10.66 9.68
N THR A 161 -3.05 11.33 8.53
CA THR A 161 -4.37 11.89 8.18
C THR A 161 -5.45 10.82 8.09
N HIS A 162 -5.08 9.59 7.74
CA HIS A 162 -6.00 8.45 7.62
C HIS A 162 -5.95 7.51 8.82
N ASN A 163 -5.16 7.83 9.84
CA ASN A 163 -5.05 7.06 11.05
C ASN A 163 -6.09 7.54 12.07
N ASN A 164 -6.78 6.59 12.70
CA ASN A 164 -7.64 6.85 13.84
C ASN A 164 -7.42 5.80 14.93
N ALA A 165 -6.17 5.36 15.09
CA ALA A 165 -5.78 4.49 16.18
C ALA A 165 -5.97 5.20 17.53
N GLU A 166 -6.46 4.46 18.51
CA GLU A 166 -6.48 4.95 19.89
C GLU A 166 -5.03 5.13 20.38
N PRO A 167 -4.72 6.24 21.08
CA PRO A 167 -3.39 6.47 21.62
C PRO A 167 -2.94 5.30 22.52
N HIS A 168 -1.71 4.84 22.36
CA HIS A 168 -1.07 3.76 23.15
C HIS A 168 -1.65 2.35 22.93
N SER A 169 -2.30 2.11 21.78
CA SER A 169 -2.69 0.76 21.37
C SER A 169 -1.56 0.04 20.62
N ASP A 170 -1.48 -1.30 20.72
CA ASP A 170 -0.56 -2.14 19.91
C ASP A 170 -0.69 -1.85 18.41
N HIS A 171 -1.89 -1.46 18.02
CA HIS A 171 -2.22 -1.01 16.69
C HIS A 171 -1.44 0.26 16.28
N GLN A 172 -1.38 1.27 17.15
CA GLN A 172 -0.62 2.49 16.88
C GLN A 172 0.88 2.21 16.74
N ALA A 173 1.44 1.32 17.57
CA ALA A 173 2.84 0.90 17.47
C ALA A 173 3.14 0.25 16.10
N TYR A 174 2.22 -0.57 15.59
CA TYR A 174 2.35 -1.16 14.26
C TYR A 174 2.34 -0.12 13.13
N ILE A 175 1.46 0.88 13.20
CA ILE A 175 1.43 1.98 12.22
C ILE A 175 2.75 2.76 12.26
N TYR A 176 3.25 3.14 13.43
CA TYR A 176 4.51 3.90 13.52
C TYR A 176 5.70 3.10 13.02
N TYR A 177 5.74 1.80 13.31
CA TYR A 177 6.76 0.92 12.75
C TYR A 177 6.72 0.92 11.21
N LEU A 178 5.52 0.84 10.64
CA LEU A 178 5.29 0.86 9.19
C LEU A 178 5.68 2.20 8.56
N ILE A 179 5.25 3.31 9.14
CA ILE A 179 5.64 4.67 8.73
C ILE A 179 7.16 4.79 8.73
N THR A 180 7.78 4.47 9.86
CA THR A 180 9.23 4.60 10.05
C THR A 180 9.99 3.74 9.05
N SER A 181 9.60 2.47 8.90
CA SER A 181 10.22 1.55 7.93
C SER A 181 10.14 2.10 6.51
N THR A 182 8.96 2.55 6.06
CA THR A 182 8.77 3.07 4.71
C THR A 182 9.49 4.40 4.48
N VAL A 183 9.49 5.31 5.46
CA VAL A 183 10.24 6.58 5.37
C VAL A 183 11.74 6.32 5.17
N PHE A 184 12.31 5.38 5.93
CA PHE A 184 13.71 4.99 5.77
C PHE A 184 13.98 4.36 4.39
N GLU A 185 13.05 3.55 3.87
CA GLU A 185 13.17 2.99 2.52
C GLU A 185 13.15 4.08 1.43
N ILE A 186 12.29 5.09 1.57
CA ILE A 186 12.23 6.24 0.64
C ILE A 186 13.55 7.03 0.68
N PHE A 187 14.08 7.33 1.86
CA PHE A 187 15.37 8.01 1.99
C PHE A 187 16.53 7.20 1.42
N ASP A 188 16.51 5.88 1.61
CA ASP A 188 17.50 4.97 1.03
C ASP A 188 17.45 5.01 -0.52
N SER A 189 16.25 5.05 -1.11
CA SER A 189 16.09 5.22 -2.57
C SER A 189 16.56 6.56 -3.09
N VAL A 190 16.28 7.66 -2.39
CA VAL A 190 16.80 8.97 -2.81
C VAL A 190 18.32 9.01 -2.72
N THR A 191 18.89 8.40 -1.68
CA THR A 191 20.35 8.30 -1.56
C THR A 191 20.94 7.43 -2.67
N PHE A 192 20.26 6.34 -3.03
CA PHE A 192 20.64 5.45 -4.12
C PHE A 192 20.57 6.15 -5.49
N LEU A 193 19.49 6.87 -5.75
CA LEU A 193 19.35 7.76 -6.92
C LEU A 193 20.42 8.86 -6.93
N GLY A 194 20.90 9.23 -5.74
CA GLY A 194 21.99 10.16 -5.53
C GLY A 194 23.30 9.81 -6.24
N ILE A 195 23.51 8.54 -6.58
CA ILE A 195 24.69 8.02 -7.28
C ILE A 195 24.68 8.44 -8.76
N LEU A 196 23.48 8.70 -9.32
CA LEU A 196 23.30 9.11 -10.71
C LEU A 196 23.71 10.56 -10.99
N PHE A 197 24.03 11.36 -9.96
CA PHE A 197 24.47 12.75 -10.12
C PHE A 197 25.99 12.80 -10.27
N PRO A 198 26.55 12.96 -11.49
CA PRO A 198 27.99 12.85 -11.73
C PRO A 198 28.78 13.95 -11.00
N THR A 199 28.17 15.12 -10.86
CA THR A 199 28.73 16.29 -10.17
C THR A 199 28.97 16.03 -8.67
N GLN A 200 28.22 15.09 -8.07
CA GLN A 200 28.36 14.74 -6.66
C GLN A 200 29.08 13.41 -6.44
N SER A 201 28.78 12.39 -7.25
CA SER A 201 29.39 11.06 -7.10
C SER A 201 30.80 10.97 -7.67
N ARG A 202 31.18 11.88 -8.59
CA ARG A 202 32.44 11.84 -9.36
C ARG A 202 32.64 10.53 -10.14
N ILE A 203 31.57 9.77 -10.36
CA ILE A 203 31.58 8.50 -11.08
C ILE A 203 30.75 8.64 -12.35
N VAL A 204 31.31 8.17 -13.47
CA VAL A 204 30.57 7.98 -14.72
C VAL A 204 30.01 6.55 -14.71
N LEU A 205 28.70 6.41 -14.50
CA LEU A 205 28.02 5.12 -14.51
C LEU A 205 27.86 4.60 -15.93
N THR A 206 27.90 3.29 -16.10
CA THR A 206 27.53 2.66 -17.37
C THR A 206 26.01 2.75 -17.57
N TYR A 207 25.57 2.92 -18.81
CA TYR A 207 24.14 2.98 -19.17
C TYR A 207 23.25 1.88 -18.55
N PRO A 208 23.64 0.58 -18.53
CA PRO A 208 22.83 -0.44 -17.86
C PRO A 208 22.74 -0.26 -16.34
N LEU A 209 23.82 0.21 -15.70
CA LEU A 209 23.86 0.43 -14.26
C LEU A 209 23.00 1.63 -13.86
N GLU A 210 23.06 2.72 -14.62
CA GLU A 210 22.19 3.89 -14.44
C GLU A 210 20.71 3.49 -14.52
N ASN A 211 20.33 2.74 -15.56
CA ASN A 211 18.96 2.24 -15.70
C ASN A 211 18.54 1.32 -14.55
N ALA A 212 19.44 0.45 -14.10
CA ALA A 212 19.15 -0.44 -12.98
C ALA A 212 18.87 0.37 -11.70
N VAL A 213 19.72 1.35 -11.37
CA VAL A 213 19.54 2.23 -10.20
C VAL A 213 18.23 2.99 -10.29
N LEU A 214 17.92 3.55 -11.47
CA LEU A 214 16.70 4.32 -11.71
C LEU A 214 15.43 3.45 -11.55
N VAL A 215 15.39 2.28 -12.21
CA VAL A 215 14.25 1.36 -12.14
C VAL A 215 14.04 0.84 -10.72
N LEU A 216 15.11 0.43 -10.04
CA LEU A 216 15.05 -0.06 -8.66
C LEU A 216 14.62 1.02 -7.66
N SER A 217 14.98 2.28 -7.92
CA SER A 217 14.48 3.43 -7.14
C SER A 217 12.99 3.65 -7.38
N CYS A 218 12.55 3.61 -8.63
CA CYS A 218 11.13 3.77 -8.98
C CYS A 218 10.24 2.69 -8.37
N VAL A 219 10.68 1.42 -8.45
CA VAL A 219 9.99 0.30 -7.81
C VAL A 219 9.82 0.55 -6.31
N ASN A 220 10.85 1.05 -5.63
CA ASN A 220 10.78 1.28 -4.19
C ASN A 220 9.88 2.48 -3.79
N PHE A 221 9.68 3.47 -4.67
CA PHE A 221 8.67 4.52 -4.44
C PHE A 221 7.23 3.99 -4.57
N ILE A 222 7.00 3.00 -5.45
CA ILE A 222 5.68 2.40 -5.68
C ILE A 222 5.35 1.35 -4.61
N LEU A 223 6.37 0.64 -4.10
CA LEU A 223 6.22 -0.49 -3.18
C LEU A 223 5.38 -0.21 -1.91
N PRO A 224 5.42 0.99 -1.29
CA PRO A 224 4.55 1.33 -0.17
C PRO A 224 3.05 1.24 -0.48
N THR A 225 2.64 1.23 -1.75
CA THR A 225 1.27 0.90 -2.17
C THR A 225 0.82 -0.44 -1.59
N MET A 226 1.68 -1.46 -1.65
CA MET A 226 1.38 -2.78 -1.09
C MET A 226 1.27 -2.73 0.43
N THR A 227 2.13 -1.94 1.08
CA THR A 227 2.10 -1.70 2.53
C THR A 227 0.78 -1.07 2.96
N LEU A 228 0.32 -0.04 2.24
CA LEU A 228 -0.93 0.66 2.49
C LEU A 228 -2.14 -0.22 2.17
N TYR A 229 -2.08 -1.01 1.10
CA TYR A 229 -3.14 -1.96 0.76
C TYR A 229 -3.33 -3.00 1.88
N LYS A 230 -2.22 -3.54 2.39
CA LYS A 230 -2.18 -4.47 3.51
C LYS A 230 -2.72 -3.85 4.81
N LEU A 231 -2.41 -2.58 5.05
CA LEU A 231 -2.91 -1.81 6.19
C LEU A 231 -4.42 -1.56 6.09
N SER A 232 -4.91 -1.22 4.88
CA SER A 232 -6.33 -1.05 4.59
C SER A 232 -7.13 -2.34 4.79
N LEU A 233 -6.58 -3.49 4.36
CA LEU A 233 -7.22 -4.80 4.52
C LEU A 233 -7.30 -5.26 5.98
N SER A 234 -6.31 -4.92 6.82
CA SER A 234 -6.36 -5.25 8.24
C SER A 234 -7.21 -4.29 9.07
N GLU A 235 -7.96 -3.38 8.41
CA GLU A 235 -8.67 -2.26 9.06
C GLU A 235 -7.77 -1.44 9.97
N PHE A 236 -6.52 -1.26 9.54
CA PHE A 236 -5.45 -0.76 10.40
C PHE A 236 -5.38 -1.64 11.68
N GLY A 237 -4.86 -2.86 11.55
CA GLY A 237 -4.51 -3.73 12.68
C GLY A 237 -5.66 -4.40 13.47
N LYS A 238 -6.93 -4.22 13.11
CA LYS A 238 -8.08 -4.79 13.83
C LYS A 238 -8.45 -6.22 13.44
N LYS A 239 -8.09 -6.66 12.23
CA LYS A 239 -8.42 -8.00 11.71
C LYS A 239 -7.19 -8.88 11.54
N SER A 240 -7.38 -10.19 11.73
CA SER A 240 -6.35 -11.21 11.50
C SER A 240 -5.89 -11.17 10.04
N ARG A 241 -4.57 -11.22 9.87
CA ARG A 241 -3.88 -10.91 8.64
C ARG A 241 -3.68 -12.18 7.82
N SER A 242 -3.94 -12.12 6.52
CA SER A 242 -3.61 -13.25 5.65
C SER A 242 -2.09 -13.44 5.63
N LEU A 243 -1.62 -14.59 6.13
CA LEU A 243 -0.20 -14.94 6.16
C LEU A 243 0.45 -14.83 4.77
N GLY A 244 -0.27 -15.24 3.72
CA GLY A 244 0.21 -15.17 2.33
C GLY A 244 0.59 -13.75 1.88
N LEU A 245 -0.26 -12.74 2.12
CA LEU A 245 0.08 -11.34 1.77
C LEU A 245 1.26 -10.80 2.58
N GLN A 246 1.44 -11.27 3.82
CA GLN A 246 2.60 -10.90 4.63
C GLN A 246 3.89 -11.51 4.07
N LEU A 247 3.88 -12.77 3.67
CA LEU A 247 5.03 -13.39 3.01
C LEU A 247 5.34 -12.72 1.67
N LEU A 248 4.33 -12.50 0.83
CA LEU A 248 4.51 -11.87 -0.48
C LEU A 248 5.16 -10.49 -0.35
N TYR A 249 4.68 -9.68 0.59
CA TYR A 249 5.28 -8.39 0.91
C TYR A 249 6.77 -8.51 1.31
N LYS A 250 7.08 -9.43 2.24
CA LYS A 250 8.47 -9.68 2.67
C LYS A 250 9.36 -10.12 1.50
N CYS A 251 8.85 -10.99 0.64
CA CYS A 251 9.57 -11.50 -0.53
C CYS A 251 9.82 -10.40 -1.57
N LEU A 252 8.81 -9.56 -1.84
CA LEU A 252 8.94 -8.42 -2.76
C LEU A 252 9.98 -7.41 -2.25
N HIS A 253 9.91 -7.00 -0.98
CA HIS A 253 10.92 -6.09 -0.40
C HIS A 253 12.32 -6.70 -0.40
N LEU A 254 12.44 -8.00 -0.09
CA LEU A 254 13.74 -8.68 -0.09
C LEU A 254 14.33 -8.76 -1.51
N GLY A 255 13.54 -9.22 -2.48
CA GLY A 255 13.99 -9.50 -3.84
C GLY A 255 14.11 -8.28 -4.74
N LEU A 256 13.27 -7.25 -4.57
CA LEU A 256 13.27 -6.06 -5.44
C LEU A 256 14.04 -4.87 -4.86
N VAL A 257 14.28 -4.84 -3.54
CA VAL A 257 14.91 -3.68 -2.89
C VAL A 257 16.20 -4.11 -2.20
N ASN A 258 16.09 -4.91 -1.14
CA ASN A 258 17.25 -5.15 -0.27
C ASN A 258 18.39 -5.92 -0.96
N ILE A 259 18.10 -7.00 -1.69
CA ILE A 259 19.11 -7.77 -2.41
C ILE A 259 19.70 -6.96 -3.58
N PRO A 260 18.91 -6.36 -4.49
CA PRO A 260 19.48 -5.60 -5.60
C PRO A 260 20.29 -4.39 -5.15
N TYR A 261 19.82 -3.64 -4.15
CA TYR A 261 20.56 -2.48 -3.62
C TYR A 261 21.86 -2.93 -2.96
N PHE A 262 21.86 -4.07 -2.28
CA PHE A 262 23.08 -4.65 -1.72
C PHE A 262 24.09 -5.02 -2.81
N VAL A 263 23.68 -5.77 -3.84
CA VAL A 263 24.57 -6.19 -4.94
C VAL A 263 25.18 -4.98 -5.65
N ILE A 264 24.37 -3.96 -5.97
CA ILE A 264 24.87 -2.76 -6.64
C ILE A 264 25.81 -1.97 -5.74
N ARG A 265 25.52 -1.84 -4.45
CA ARG A 265 26.41 -1.14 -3.50
C ARG A 265 27.75 -1.87 -3.31
N VAL A 266 27.74 -3.21 -3.25
CA VAL A 266 28.98 -4.00 -3.21
C VAL A 266 29.78 -3.81 -4.50
N TYR A 267 29.10 -3.82 -5.66
CA TYR A 267 29.75 -3.57 -6.95
C TYR A 267 30.39 -2.18 -7.00
N LEU A 268 29.66 -1.15 -6.55
CA LEU A 268 30.17 0.23 -6.52
C LEU A 268 31.34 0.39 -5.54
N TRP A 269 31.24 -0.20 -4.35
CA TRP A 269 32.32 -0.18 -3.37
C TRP A 269 33.58 -0.87 -3.91
N SER A 270 33.43 -2.05 -4.52
CA SER A 270 34.57 -2.85 -4.99
C SER A 270 35.31 -2.23 -6.17
N LEU A 271 34.65 -1.42 -7.00
CA LEU A 271 35.24 -0.90 -8.25
C LEU A 271 35.53 0.60 -8.21
N TYR A 272 34.76 1.37 -7.44
CA TYR A 272 34.84 2.84 -7.44
C TYR A 272 35.21 3.42 -6.08
N ASP A 273 35.53 2.59 -5.08
CA ASP A 273 35.89 2.98 -3.70
C ASP A 273 34.90 3.97 -3.06
N HIS A 274 33.62 3.86 -3.44
CA HIS A 274 32.60 4.77 -2.97
C HIS A 274 32.16 4.36 -1.56
N ASP A 275 32.22 5.30 -0.62
CA ASP A 275 31.74 5.11 0.76
C ASP A 275 30.22 4.87 0.77
N VAL A 276 29.81 3.61 0.92
CA VAL A 276 28.39 3.18 0.97
C VAL A 276 28.08 2.34 2.21
N THR A 277 28.98 2.35 3.20
CA THR A 277 29.07 1.39 4.29
C THR A 277 27.80 1.32 5.17
N LEU A 278 27.21 2.47 5.52
CA LEU A 278 26.00 2.51 6.37
C LEU A 278 24.77 1.91 5.67
N PHE A 279 24.56 2.24 4.39
CA PHE A 279 23.44 1.73 3.61
C PHE A 279 23.63 0.26 3.20
N LEU A 280 24.88 -0.16 3.03
CA LEU A 280 25.24 -1.56 2.81
C LEU A 280 24.92 -2.41 4.06
N LEU A 281 25.29 -1.92 5.26
CA LEU A 281 24.96 -2.59 6.52
C LEU A 281 23.45 -2.66 6.77
N LYS A 282 22.70 -1.59 6.45
CA LYS A 282 21.23 -1.58 6.50
C LYS A 282 20.62 -2.69 5.65
N ASN A 283 21.10 -2.89 4.42
CA ASN A 283 20.60 -3.96 3.56
C ASN A 283 20.95 -5.35 4.10
N ILE A 284 22.17 -5.57 4.61
CA ILE A 284 22.56 -6.84 5.26
C ILE A 284 21.63 -7.15 6.44
N LEU A 285 21.43 -6.17 7.33
CA LEU A 285 20.53 -6.32 8.48
C LEU A 285 19.09 -6.63 8.03
N ALA A 286 18.60 -5.93 7.00
CA ALA A 286 17.27 -6.17 6.45
C ALA A 286 17.13 -7.59 5.88
N VAL A 287 18.15 -8.12 5.19
CA VAL A 287 18.15 -9.51 4.70
C VAL A 287 18.11 -10.49 5.87
N ILE A 288 18.98 -10.32 6.88
CA ILE A 288 19.06 -11.24 8.04
C ILE A 288 17.74 -11.25 8.82
N VAL A 289 17.18 -10.08 9.13
CA VAL A 289 15.93 -9.94 9.88
C VAL A 289 14.76 -10.52 9.08
N THR A 290 14.70 -10.23 7.79
CA THR A 290 13.64 -10.78 6.91
C THR A 290 13.74 -12.30 6.83
N ALA A 291 14.95 -12.85 6.65
CA ALA A 291 15.16 -14.29 6.63
C ALA A 291 14.73 -14.95 7.95
N ARG A 292 15.17 -14.43 9.10
CA ARG A 292 14.80 -14.96 10.42
C ARG A 292 13.30 -14.93 10.67
N THR A 293 12.62 -13.85 10.27
CA THR A 293 11.17 -13.71 10.48
C THR A 293 10.33 -14.42 9.41
N ALA A 294 10.90 -14.75 8.24
CA ALA A 294 10.19 -15.45 7.18
C ALA A 294 10.11 -16.96 7.42
N VAL A 295 11.14 -17.57 8.03
CA VAL A 295 11.17 -19.03 8.30
C VAL A 295 9.94 -19.54 9.07
N PRO A 296 9.53 -18.98 10.22
CA PRO A 296 8.33 -19.45 10.93
C PRO A 296 7.04 -19.17 10.14
N ASP A 297 6.94 -18.00 9.51
CA ASP A 297 5.79 -17.60 8.69
C ASP A 297 5.59 -18.54 7.50
N ILE A 298 6.68 -18.95 6.82
CA ILE A 298 6.69 -19.93 5.73
C ILE A 298 6.23 -21.29 6.22
N LYS A 299 6.72 -21.74 7.38
CA LYS A 299 6.31 -23.03 7.95
C LYS A 299 4.80 -23.05 8.23
N LEU A 300 4.27 -22.01 8.85
CA LEU A 300 2.83 -21.88 9.14
C LEU A 300 1.98 -21.81 7.86
N TRP A 301 2.43 -21.02 6.89
CA TRP A 301 1.74 -20.88 5.60
C TRP A 301 1.73 -22.22 4.82
N TRP A 302 2.84 -22.95 4.83
CA TRP A 302 2.95 -24.26 4.21
C TRP A 302 1.97 -25.27 4.82
N HIS A 303 1.87 -25.32 6.16
CA HIS A 303 0.88 -26.15 6.85
C HIS A 303 -0.56 -25.76 6.49
N SER A 304 -0.87 -24.47 6.44
CA SER A 304 -2.20 -23.99 6.06
C SER A 304 -2.58 -24.37 4.61
N ILE A 305 -1.62 -24.32 3.67
CA ILE A 305 -1.85 -24.81 2.30
C ILE A 305 -2.11 -26.31 2.29
N GLN A 306 -1.32 -27.10 3.01
CA GLN A 306 -1.49 -28.55 3.05
C GLN A 306 -2.87 -28.94 3.57
N GLU A 307 -3.37 -28.29 4.62
CA GLU A 307 -4.72 -28.52 5.13
C GLU A 307 -5.81 -28.13 4.12
N THR A 308 -5.62 -27.00 3.42
CA THR A 308 -6.57 -26.50 2.42
C THR A 308 -6.62 -27.43 1.21
N GLN A 309 -5.47 -27.91 0.74
CA GLN A 309 -5.37 -28.89 -0.33
C GLN A 309 -5.99 -30.24 0.09
N GLY A 310 -5.77 -30.68 1.34
CA GLY A 310 -6.38 -31.88 1.89
C GLY A 310 -7.92 -31.81 1.93
N LYS A 311 -8.48 -30.68 2.35
CA LYS A 311 -9.94 -30.42 2.32
C LYS A 311 -10.48 -30.40 0.90
N ARG A 312 -9.78 -29.75 -0.04
CA ARG A 312 -10.18 -29.68 -1.45
C ARG A 312 -10.18 -31.06 -2.10
N ARG A 313 -9.18 -31.90 -1.78
CA ARG A 313 -9.07 -33.28 -2.27
C ARG A 313 -10.19 -34.17 -1.70
N LYS A 314 -10.51 -34.05 -0.41
CA LYS A 314 -11.67 -34.74 0.20
C LYS A 314 -13.01 -34.29 -0.40
N PHE A 315 -13.18 -32.98 -0.62
CA PHE A 315 -14.40 -32.45 -1.25
C PHE A 315 -14.59 -32.98 -2.68
N PHE A 316 -13.53 -32.98 -3.49
CA PHE A 316 -13.57 -33.55 -4.84
C PHE A 316 -13.82 -35.07 -4.82
N SER A 317 -13.20 -35.79 -3.88
CA SER A 317 -13.44 -37.24 -3.71
C SER A 317 -14.91 -37.53 -3.39
N ASN A 318 -15.49 -36.82 -2.42
CA ASN A 318 -16.88 -37.00 -2.01
C ASN A 318 -17.88 -36.58 -3.11
N ALA A 319 -17.56 -35.56 -3.91
CA ALA A 319 -18.39 -35.15 -5.04
C ALA A 319 -18.38 -36.21 -6.16
N MET A 320 -17.24 -36.88 -6.38
CA MET A 320 -17.11 -37.97 -7.34
C MET A 320 -17.85 -39.24 -6.87
N GLU A 321 -17.81 -39.53 -5.57
CA GLU A 321 -18.59 -40.62 -4.96
C GLU A 321 -20.11 -40.37 -5.04
N LEU A 322 -20.58 -39.13 -4.80
CA LEU A 322 -22.01 -38.80 -4.97
C LEU A 322 -22.48 -38.92 -6.42
N GLY A 323 -21.63 -38.55 -7.40
CA GLY A 323 -21.91 -38.72 -8.82
C GLY A 323 -22.05 -40.20 -9.21
N ALA A 324 -21.15 -41.05 -8.71
CA ALA A 324 -21.21 -42.49 -8.96
C ALA A 324 -22.43 -43.17 -8.32
N VAL A 325 -22.87 -42.72 -7.15
CA VAL A 325 -24.07 -43.26 -6.48
C VAL A 325 -25.36 -42.89 -7.23
N TYR A 326 -25.45 -41.69 -7.80
CA TYR A 326 -26.59 -41.28 -8.64
C TYR A 326 -26.63 -42.05 -9.97
N GLU A 327 -25.49 -42.29 -10.60
CA GLU A 327 -25.41 -43.03 -11.87
C GLU A 327 -25.77 -44.53 -11.71
N ILE A 328 -25.54 -45.11 -10.52
CA ILE A 328 -25.95 -46.49 -10.19
C ILE A 328 -27.45 -46.59 -9.88
N THR A 329 -28.08 -45.52 -9.38
CA THR A 329 -29.52 -45.54 -9.07
C THR A 329 -30.41 -45.28 -10.28
N ASP A 330 -29.93 -44.57 -11.31
CA ASP A 330 -30.67 -44.38 -12.57
C ASP A 330 -30.65 -45.64 -13.47
N ASN A 331 -29.68 -46.54 -13.31
CA ASN A 331 -29.56 -47.76 -14.11
C ASN A 331 -30.32 -48.99 -13.55
N HIS A 332 -31.18 -48.79 -12.55
CA HIS A 332 -31.99 -49.87 -11.96
C HIS A 332 -33.50 -49.56 -11.86
N GLY A 333 -33.98 -48.59 -12.64
CA GLY A 333 -35.37 -48.16 -12.64
C GLY A 333 -36.04 -48.20 -14.01
N ASP A 334 -36.02 -49.34 -14.71
CA ASP A 334 -36.99 -49.57 -15.79
C ASP A 334 -37.49 -51.02 -15.79
N ASP A 335 -38.56 -51.24 -15.03
CA ASP A 335 -39.62 -52.18 -15.38
C ASP A 335 -40.73 -52.08 -14.32
N ARG A 336 -41.71 -51.21 -14.57
CA ARG A 336 -43.13 -51.46 -14.25
C ARG A 336 -44.04 -50.36 -14.79
N SER A 337 -44.62 -50.68 -15.94
CA SER A 337 -45.98 -50.35 -16.38
C SER A 337 -46.87 -49.54 -15.41
N LEU A 338 -47.29 -48.37 -15.92
CA LEU A 338 -48.56 -47.71 -15.60
C LEU A 338 -49.76 -48.67 -15.86
N PRO A 339 -50.90 -48.45 -15.18
CA PRO A 339 -51.92 -47.67 -15.87
C PRO A 339 -52.61 -46.60 -15.00
N SER A 340 -52.99 -45.56 -15.72
CA SER A 340 -53.95 -44.50 -15.39
C SER A 340 -55.32 -45.05 -15.00
N ASP A 341 -55.92 -44.50 -13.93
CA ASP A 341 -57.31 -44.02 -13.86
C ASP A 341 -57.71 -43.81 -12.39
N GLU A 342 -57.87 -42.56 -11.95
CA GLU A 342 -59.13 -42.15 -11.32
C GLU A 342 -59.28 -40.64 -11.24
N LYS A 343 -60.42 -40.18 -11.76
CA LYS A 343 -60.91 -38.80 -11.78
C LYS A 343 -61.78 -38.56 -10.55
N LYS A 344 -61.61 -37.36 -9.99
CA LYS A 344 -62.64 -36.43 -9.44
C LYS A 344 -63.23 -36.68 -8.03
N VAL A 345 -63.62 -35.52 -7.49
CA VAL A 345 -64.50 -35.21 -6.34
C VAL A 345 -63.75 -35.24 -4.99
N LEU A 346 -63.50 -34.11 -4.32
CA LEU A 346 -64.54 -33.35 -3.60
C LEU A 346 -64.19 -31.86 -3.39
N HIS A 347 -65.24 -31.08 -3.49
CA HIS A 347 -65.41 -29.67 -3.16
C HIS A 347 -65.06 -29.32 -1.71
N SER A 348 -64.59 -28.07 -1.54
CA SER A 348 -64.98 -27.04 -0.54
C SER A 348 -65.15 -27.39 0.94
N THR A 349 -65.09 -26.32 1.76
CA THR A 349 -65.42 -26.20 3.20
C THR A 349 -64.29 -26.70 4.13
N GLU A 350 -63.74 -25.97 5.10
CA GLU A 350 -64.11 -24.76 5.86
C GLU A 350 -62.85 -24.05 6.42
N LEU A 351 -63.01 -22.74 6.68
CA LEU A 351 -62.40 -21.88 7.72
C LEU A 351 -60.89 -21.91 8.00
#